data_AF-A0A3L9L732-F1
#
_entry.id   AF-A0A3L9L732-F1
#
_cell.length_a   1.000
_cell.length_b   1.000
_cell.length_c   1.000
_cell.angle_alpha   90.00
_cell.angle_beta   90.00
_cell.angle_gamma   90.00
#
_symmetry.space_group_name_H-M   'P 1'
#
loop_
_entity.id
_entity.type
_entity.pdbx_description
1 polymer ?
#
loop_
_entity_poly.entity_id
_entity_poly.type
_entity_poly.pdbx_seq_one_letter_code
_entity_poly.pdbx_strand_id
1 'polypeptide(L)'
;MNSTAQRPPSTQRTSPDSREQWVDVTVHADTAHHLVSLTEPDGQQHQYATDDVRAVAAAAQHTRGRGQWCAKYRRLLVPGASGVTGGMSFYKLEPLSA
;
A
#
# COMPACT_ATOMS: atom_id res chain seq x y z
N MET A 1 35.95 -36.42 1.87
CA MET A 1 36.65 -35.33 1.15
C MET A 1 36.16 -35.41 -0.29
N ASN A 2 35.42 -34.47 -0.89
CA ASN A 2 35.54 -33.02 -0.84
C ASN A 2 34.17 -32.38 -1.18
N SER A 3 33.93 -31.22 -0.57
CA SER A 3 32.73 -30.40 -0.65
C SER A 3 32.70 -29.59 -1.94
N THR A 4 31.55 -29.54 -2.61
CA THR A 4 31.27 -28.49 -3.61
C THR A 4 29.98 -27.79 -3.22
N ALA A 5 30.12 -26.81 -2.32
CA ALA A 5 29.06 -25.86 -2.00
C ALA A 5 28.77 -25.01 -3.25
N GLN A 6 27.64 -25.28 -3.91
CA GLN A 6 27.12 -24.39 -4.93
C GLN A 6 26.38 -23.24 -4.24
N ARG A 7 27.01 -22.07 -4.33
CA ARG A 7 26.52 -20.75 -3.94
C ARG A 7 25.11 -20.52 -4.52
N PRO A 8 24.10 -20.10 -3.74
CA PRO A 8 22.79 -19.80 -4.31
C PRO A 8 22.92 -18.65 -5.31
N PRO A 9 22.25 -18.72 -6.48
CA PRO A 9 22.23 -17.62 -7.41
C PRO A 9 21.62 -16.40 -6.72
N SER A 10 22.31 -15.27 -6.86
CA SER A 10 21.90 -13.94 -6.45
C SER A 10 20.41 -13.74 -6.67
N THR A 11 19.69 -13.35 -5.61
CA THR A 11 18.29 -12.93 -5.64
C THR A 11 18.15 -11.88 -6.73
N GLN A 12 17.73 -12.34 -7.90
CA GLN A 12 17.33 -11.49 -9.01
C GLN A 12 16.17 -10.67 -8.45
N ARG A 13 16.41 -9.39 -8.19
CA ARG A 13 15.34 -8.42 -7.98
C ARG A 13 14.51 -8.46 -9.25
N THR A 14 13.48 -9.29 -9.25
CA THR A 14 12.45 -9.28 -10.25
C THR A 14 11.85 -7.89 -10.16
N SER A 15 12.25 -6.98 -11.03
CA SER A 15 11.48 -5.77 -11.28
C SER A 15 10.08 -6.28 -11.63
N PRO A 16 9.05 -6.04 -10.81
CA PRO A 16 7.75 -6.60 -11.10
C PRO A 16 7.23 -5.95 -12.37
N ASP A 17 7.32 -6.73 -13.45
CA ASP A 17 6.49 -6.66 -14.65
C ASP A 17 5.06 -6.24 -14.25
N SER A 18 4.50 -5.27 -14.97
CA SER A 18 3.25 -4.52 -14.78
C SER A 18 1.94 -5.33 -14.63
N ARG A 19 1.99 -6.40 -13.84
CA ARG A 19 0.86 -7.23 -13.44
C ARG A 19 0.09 -6.52 -12.33
N GLU A 20 -1.20 -6.80 -12.26
CA GLU A 20 -2.01 -6.40 -11.12
C GLU A 20 -1.45 -7.07 -9.87
N GLN A 21 -0.66 -6.31 -9.10
CA GLN A 21 -0.07 -6.72 -7.84
C GLN A 21 -0.76 -5.93 -6.75
N TRP A 22 -1.31 -6.65 -5.77
CA TRP A 22 -1.80 -6.10 -4.52
C TRP A 22 -0.77 -6.42 -3.45
N VAL A 23 -0.22 -5.39 -2.82
CA VAL A 23 0.79 -5.52 -1.76
C VAL A 23 0.19 -5.05 -0.44
N ASP A 24 0.42 -5.82 0.62
CA ASP A 24 0.03 -5.40 1.97
C ASP A 24 0.82 -4.14 2.36
N VAL A 25 0.13 -3.14 2.88
CA VAL A 25 0.71 -1.87 3.31
C VAL A 25 0.17 -1.44 4.66
N THR A 26 0.98 -0.69 5.39
CA THR A 26 0.52 0.11 6.51
C THR A 26 0.06 1.46 5.98
N VAL A 27 -1.14 1.87 6.35
CA VAL A 27 -1.84 3.08 5.91
C VAL A 27 -1.88 4.06 7.05
N HIS A 28 -1.36 5.27 6.80
CA HIS A 28 -1.50 6.40 7.70
C HIS A 28 -2.11 7.58 6.94
N ALA A 29 -3.25 8.08 7.40
CA ALA A 29 -3.94 9.20 6.77
C ALA A 29 -3.75 10.48 7.60
N ASP A 30 -3.17 11.50 6.97
CA ASP A 30 -3.05 12.84 7.51
C ASP A 30 -4.19 13.71 6.96
N THR A 31 -5.26 13.80 7.75
CA THR A 31 -6.44 14.59 7.38
C THR A 31 -6.21 16.10 7.40
N ALA A 32 -5.16 16.60 8.04
CA ALA A 32 -4.85 18.03 8.08
C ALA A 32 -4.20 18.48 6.77
N HIS A 33 -3.35 17.64 6.19
CA HIS A 33 -2.65 17.91 4.93
C HIS A 33 -3.27 17.24 3.70
N HIS A 34 -4.37 16.48 3.86
CA HIS A 34 -5.01 15.70 2.79
C HIS A 34 -4.08 14.67 2.14
N LEU A 35 -3.22 14.06 2.96
CA LEU A 35 -2.21 13.09 2.53
C LEU A 35 -2.48 11.69 3.08
N VAL A 36 -2.08 10.68 2.32
CA VAL A 36 -2.04 9.28 2.75
C VAL A 36 -0.62 8.77 2.54
N SER A 37 -0.02 8.28 3.63
CA SER A 37 1.26 7.59 3.60
C SER A 37 1.01 6.08 3.58
N LEU A 38 1.62 5.40 2.61
CA LEU A 38 1.64 3.95 2.50
C LEU A 38 3.04 3.45 2.79
N THR A 39 3.18 2.57 3.78
CA THR A 39 4.44 1.91 4.11
C THR A 39 4.36 0.46 3.68
N GLU A 40 5.20 0.07 2.73
CA GLU A 40 5.33 -1.30 2.24
C GLU A 40 6.02 -2.22 3.27
N PRO A 41 5.95 -3.56 3.12
CA PRO A 41 6.56 -4.48 4.08
C PRO A 41 8.09 -4.38 4.18
N ASP A 42 8.73 -3.88 3.11
CA ASP A 42 10.17 -3.56 3.07
C ASP A 42 10.53 -2.30 3.89
N GLY A 43 9.52 -1.58 4.40
CA GLY A 43 9.69 -0.33 5.15
C GLY A 43 9.73 0.92 4.26
N GLN A 44 9.68 0.76 2.94
CA GLN A 44 9.60 1.88 1.99
C GLN A 44 8.28 2.63 2.17
N GLN A 45 8.36 3.95 2.37
CA GLN A 45 7.20 4.81 2.54
C GLN A 45 6.97 5.67 1.30
N HIS A 46 5.71 5.72 0.87
CA HIS A 46 5.24 6.59 -0.22
C HIS A 46 4.12 7.48 0.27
N GLN A 47 4.08 8.71 -0.25
CA GLN A 47 3.02 9.67 0.06
C GLN A 47 2.18 9.94 -1.18
N TYR A 48 0.88 10.03 -0.96
CA TYR A 48 -0.13 10.27 -1.98
C TYR A 48 -1.16 11.28 -1.48
N ALA A 49 -1.84 11.95 -2.41
CA ALA A 49 -3.00 12.78 -2.14
C ALA A 49 -4.30 12.01 -2.41
N THR A 50 -5.38 12.38 -1.71
CA THR A 50 -6.73 11.87 -2.00
C THR A 50 -7.79 12.83 -1.45
N ASP A 51 -8.88 13.00 -2.19
CA ASP A 51 -10.04 13.78 -1.72
C ASP A 51 -10.78 13.07 -0.59
N ASP A 52 -10.69 11.73 -0.53
CA ASP A 52 -11.39 10.88 0.44
C ASP A 52 -10.59 10.64 1.74
N VAL A 53 -9.66 11.54 2.11
CA VAL A 53 -8.70 11.32 3.20
C VAL A 53 -9.38 11.00 4.54
N ARG A 54 -10.56 11.57 4.81
CA ARG A 54 -11.33 11.31 6.04
C ARG A 54 -11.91 9.89 6.06
N ALA A 55 -12.38 9.41 4.93
CA ALA A 55 -12.87 8.04 4.80
C ALA A 55 -11.73 7.03 4.92
N VAL A 56 -10.57 7.32 4.32
CA VAL A 56 -9.34 6.53 4.48
C VAL A 56 -8.91 6.51 5.95
N ALA A 57 -8.93 7.64 6.65
CA ALA A 57 -8.55 7.71 8.07
C ALA A 57 -9.46 6.84 8.95
N ALA A 58 -10.78 6.94 8.77
CA ALA A 58 -11.74 6.13 9.52
C ALA A 58 -11.55 4.62 9.23
N ALA A 59 -11.35 4.27 7.96
CA ALA A 59 -11.10 2.89 7.55
C ALA A 59 -9.78 2.35 8.13
N ALA A 60 -8.69 3.12 8.05
CA ALA A 60 -7.39 2.74 8.59
C ALA A 60 -7.44 2.59 10.11
N GLN A 61 -8.14 3.46 10.84
CA GLN A 61 -8.34 3.31 12.28
C GLN A 61 -9.03 1.98 12.63
N HIS A 62 -10.05 1.59 11.85
CA HIS A 62 -10.75 0.33 12.04
C HIS A 62 -9.87 -0.90 11.78
N THR A 63 -9.01 -0.86 10.76
CA THR A 63 -8.14 -1.98 10.39
C THR A 63 -6.79 -2.02 11.12
N ARG A 64 -6.56 -1.07 12.04
CA ARG A 64 -5.26 -0.82 12.69
C ARG A 64 -4.16 -0.50 11.68
N GLY A 65 -4.50 0.33 10.70
CA GLY A 65 -3.61 0.78 9.64
C GLY A 65 -3.38 -0.23 8.54
N ARG A 66 -4.07 -1.38 8.50
CA ARG A 66 -3.82 -2.39 7.47
C ARG A 66 -4.62 -2.11 6.19
N GLY A 67 -3.96 -2.20 5.04
CA GLY A 67 -4.59 -2.11 3.72
C GLY A 67 -3.78 -2.86 2.67
N GLN A 68 -4.29 -2.89 1.45
CA GLN A 68 -3.60 -3.43 0.28
C GLN A 68 -3.52 -2.37 -0.82
N TRP A 69 -2.34 -2.21 -1.42
CA TRP A 69 -2.09 -1.23 -2.45
C TRP A 69 -1.90 -1.89 -3.81
N CYS A 70 -2.53 -1.34 -4.84
CA CYS A 70 -2.28 -1.69 -6.22
C CYS A 70 -1.76 -0.47 -7.00
N ALA A 71 -0.45 -0.43 -7.24
CA ALA A 71 0.20 0.65 -7.97
C ALA A 71 -0.35 0.84 -9.39
N LYS A 72 -0.69 -0.26 -10.08
CA LYS A 72 -1.21 -0.24 -11.46
C LYS A 72 -2.49 0.59 -11.60
N TYR A 73 -3.41 0.47 -10.65
CA TYR A 73 -4.68 1.21 -10.67
C TYR A 73 -4.69 2.41 -9.73
N ARG A 74 -3.58 2.65 -9.04
CA ARG A 74 -3.47 3.64 -7.97
C ARG A 74 -4.60 3.52 -6.95
N ARG A 75 -4.90 2.28 -6.55
CA ARG A 75 -6.01 1.95 -5.67
C ARG A 75 -5.53 1.36 -4.36
N LEU A 76 -6.01 1.95 -3.28
CA LEU A 76 -5.88 1.42 -1.93
C LEU A 76 -7.18 0.68 -1.58
N LEU A 77 -7.05 -0.58 -1.18
CA LEU A 77 -8.12 -1.36 -0.56
C LEU A 77 -7.90 -1.35 0.95
N VAL A 78 -8.88 -0.88 1.72
CA VAL A 78 -8.88 -1.00 3.18
C VAL A 78 -10.01 -1.96 3.59
N PRO A 79 -9.71 -3.21 3.98
CA PRO A 79 -10.73 -4.21 4.28
C PRO A 79 -11.69 -3.74 5.38
N GLY A 80 -13.00 -3.95 5.22
CA GLY A 80 -14.00 -3.59 6.25
C GLY A 80 -14.35 -2.10 6.29
N ALA A 81 -13.73 -1.26 5.47
CA ALA A 81 -14.07 0.16 5.35
C ALA A 81 -15.55 0.40 5.05
N SER A 82 -16.17 -0.46 4.23
CA SER A 82 -17.60 -0.37 3.88
C SER A 82 -18.54 -0.40 5.08
N GLY A 83 -18.17 -1.10 6.16
CA GLY A 83 -18.95 -1.15 7.40
C GLY A 83 -18.81 0.11 8.28
N VAL A 84 -17.82 0.97 8.00
CA VAL A 84 -17.48 2.15 8.81
C VAL A 84 -17.82 3.44 8.08
N THR A 85 -17.63 3.50 6.77
CA THR A 85 -17.87 4.70 5.96
C THR A 85 -19.20 4.68 5.21
N GLY A 86 -19.91 3.55 5.22
CA GLY A 86 -21.14 3.36 4.43
C GLY A 86 -20.89 3.32 2.92
N GLY A 87 -19.63 3.24 2.48
CA GLY A 87 -19.21 3.35 1.09
C GLY A 87 -18.34 2.19 0.59
N MET A 88 -17.59 2.42 -0.49
CA MET A 88 -16.68 1.42 -1.07
C MET A 88 -15.42 1.25 -0.23
N SER A 89 -14.82 0.06 -0.24
CA SER A 89 -13.55 -0.20 0.45
C SER A 89 -12.30 0.15 -0.38
N PHE A 90 -12.50 0.74 -1.57
CA PHE A 90 -11.44 1.13 -2.50
C PHE A 90 -11.34 2.64 -2.58
N TYR A 91 -10.13 3.16 -2.43
CA TYR A 91 -9.81 4.58 -2.48
C TYR A 91 -8.79 4.83 -3.59
N LYS A 92 -9.02 5.88 -4.38
CA LYS A 92 -8.06 6.32 -5.39
C LYS A 92 -7.03 7.24 -4.74
N LEU A 93 -5.76 6.96 -4.97
CA LEU A 93 -4.66 7.79 -4.48
C LEU A 93 -3.88 8.40 -5.65
N GLU A 94 -3.60 9.68 -5.60
CA GLU A 94 -2.80 10.36 -6.62
C GLU A 94 -1.37 10.60 -6.12
N PRO A 95 -0.34 10.40 -6.96
CA PRO A 95 1.01 10.79 -6.60
C PRO A 95 1.07 12.29 -6.37
N LEU A 96 1.87 12.72 -5.41
CA LEU A 96 2.16 14.14 -5.22
C LEU A 96 2.90 14.64 -6.46
N SER A 97 2.35 15.67 -7.11
CA SER A 97 3.07 16.36 -8.18
C SER A 97 4.36 16.94 -7.59
N ALA A 98 5.49 16.60 -8.21
CA ALA A 98 6.81 17.13 -7.87
C ALA A 98 6.95 18.61 -8.25
#